data_AF-A0A5D3G364-F1
#
_entry.id   AF-A0A5D3G364-F1
#
_cell.length_a   1.000
_cell.length_b   1.000
_cell.length_c   1.000
_cell.angle_alpha   90.00
_cell.angle_beta   90.00
_cell.angle_gamma   90.00
#
_symmetry.space_group_name_H-M   'P 1'
#
loop_
_entity.id
_entity.type
_entity.pdbx_description
1 polymer ?
#
loop_
_entity_poly.entity_id
_entity_poly.type
_entity_poly.pdbx_seq_one_letter_code
_entity_poly.pdbx_strand_id
1 'polypeptide(L)'
;MSIPPPIEIPRWTLVVLNSLYEIERKLEVHGDPGHAKRNVDRIKEEFEQQSLIIEDPLGQPFKETRTDLEATIVGAGTENLVVTEVIKPVIRLVNGPVSRVVQKGIVVVQSKEEVSQ
;
A
#
# COMPACT_ATOMS: atom_id res chain seq x y z
N MET A 1 -0.86 -26.41 22.27
CA MET A 1 -0.69 -25.98 20.87
C MET A 1 0.22 -24.77 20.90
N SER A 2 1.47 -24.89 20.41
CA SER A 2 2.42 -23.77 20.41
C SER A 2 2.07 -22.80 19.29
N ILE A 3 1.93 -21.52 19.60
CA ILE A 3 1.79 -20.47 18.59
C ILE A 3 3.10 -20.46 17.78
N PRO A 4 3.06 -20.66 16.45
CA PRO A 4 4.27 -20.58 15.64
C PRO A 4 4.91 -19.20 15.81
N PRO A 5 6.25 -19.09 15.82
CA PRO A 5 6.93 -17.82 15.98
C PRO A 5 6.46 -16.84 14.89
N PRO A 6 6.35 -15.55 15.21
CA PRO A 6 5.97 -14.55 14.22
C PRO A 6 6.97 -14.60 13.06
N ILE A 7 6.47 -14.75 11.83
CA ILE A 7 7.29 -14.71 10.63
C ILE A 7 7.94 -13.32 10.57
N GLU A 8 9.27 -13.28 10.66
CA GLU A 8 10.01 -12.05 10.48
C GLU A 8 10.22 -11.79 8.99
N ILE A 9 9.81 -10.60 8.54
CA ILE A 9 10.03 -10.18 7.16
C ILE A 9 11.36 -9.45 7.11
N PRO A 10 12.33 -9.92 6.31
CA PRO A 10 13.59 -9.20 6.14
C PRO A 10 13.35 -7.77 5.65
N ARG A 11 14.11 -6.82 6.16
CA ARG A 11 13.97 -5.40 5.78
C ARG A 11 14.08 -5.19 4.26
N TRP A 12 14.97 -5.92 3.59
CA TRP A 12 15.16 -5.82 2.14
C TRP A 12 13.90 -6.17 1.36
N THR A 13 13.06 -7.08 1.89
CA THR A 13 11.79 -7.46 1.26
C THR A 13 10.86 -6.26 1.18
N LEU A 14 10.73 -5.49 2.27
CA LEU A 14 9.92 -4.28 2.27
C LEU A 14 10.48 -3.21 1.31
N VAL A 15 11.81 -3.09 1.23
CA VAL A 15 12.46 -2.18 0.28
C VAL A 15 12.10 -2.55 -1.17
N VAL A 16 12.19 -3.83 -1.53
CA VAL A 16 11.85 -4.31 -2.86
C VAL A 16 10.37 -4.08 -3.18
N LEU A 17 9.46 -4.44 -2.28
CA LEU A 17 8.02 -4.23 -2.47
C LEU A 17 7.65 -2.75 -2.65
N ASN A 18 8.27 -1.86 -1.87
CA ASN A 18 8.11 -0.41 -2.05
C ASN A 18 8.63 0.05 -3.41
N SER A 19 9.80 -0.42 -3.84
CA SER A 19 10.33 -0.09 -5.17
C SER A 19 9.45 -0.59 -6.31
N LEU A 20 8.86 -1.79 -6.19
CA LEU A 20 7.93 -2.32 -7.18
C LEU A 20 6.68 -1.44 -7.29
N TYR A 21 6.12 -1.03 -6.16
CA TYR A 21 4.99 -0.09 -6.11
C TYR A 21 5.33 1.24 -6.78
N GLU A 22 6.48 1.83 -6.45
CA GLU A 22 6.91 3.09 -7.08
C GLU A 22 7.10 2.98 -8.59
N ILE A 23 7.66 1.86 -9.07
CA ILE A 23 7.85 1.63 -10.51
C ILE A 23 6.48 1.51 -11.19
N GLU A 24 5.56 0.72 -10.62
CA GLU A 24 4.20 0.58 -11.13
C GLU A 24 3.50 1.95 -11.26
N ARG A 25 3.54 2.77 -10.20
CA ARG A 25 2.98 4.14 -10.22
C ARG A 25 3.63 5.03 -11.29
N LYS A 26 4.95 4.96 -11.47
CA LYS A 26 5.65 5.71 -12.52
C LYS A 26 5.24 5.26 -13.92
N LEU A 27 5.03 3.96 -14.13
CA LEU A 27 4.55 3.42 -15.40
C LEU A 27 3.10 3.84 -15.68
N GLU A 28 2.23 3.89 -14.67
CA GLU A 28 0.86 4.38 -14.80
C GLU A 28 0.82 5.87 -15.20
N VAL A 29 1.65 6.70 -14.59
CA VAL A 29 1.66 8.16 -14.82
C VAL A 29 2.37 8.54 -16.12
N HIS A 30 3.50 7.90 -16.44
CA HIS A 30 4.36 8.29 -17.57
C HIS A 30 4.21 7.39 -18.81
N GLY A 31 3.45 6.30 -18.71
CA GLY A 31 3.29 5.30 -19.76
C GLY A 31 4.37 4.21 -19.72
N ASP A 32 4.11 3.11 -20.43
CA ASP A 32 4.93 1.89 -20.44
C ASP A 32 5.37 1.49 -21.86
N PRO A 33 6.26 2.26 -22.52
CA PRO A 33 6.69 1.97 -23.89
C PRO A 33 7.54 0.69 -24.01
N GLY A 34 8.17 0.27 -22.91
CA GLY A 34 8.99 -0.94 -22.84
C GLY A 34 8.22 -2.20 -22.43
N HIS A 35 6.92 -2.09 -22.16
CA HIS A 35 6.10 -3.16 -21.58
C HIS A 35 6.68 -3.75 -20.29
N ALA A 36 7.34 -2.92 -19.49
CA ALA A 36 7.94 -3.29 -18.21
C ALA A 36 6.88 -3.62 -17.15
N LYS A 37 5.64 -3.15 -17.29
CA LYS A 37 4.55 -3.46 -16.35
C LYS A 37 4.39 -4.97 -16.18
N ARG A 38 4.47 -5.76 -17.26
CA ARG A 38 4.37 -7.23 -17.18
C ARG A 38 5.46 -7.85 -16.28
N ASN A 39 6.64 -7.24 -16.25
CA ASN A 39 7.75 -7.73 -15.45
C ASN A 39 7.51 -7.39 -13.97
N VAL A 40 7.01 -6.19 -13.69
CA VAL A 40 6.60 -5.77 -12.34
C VAL A 40 5.48 -6.67 -11.82
N ASP A 41 4.44 -6.90 -12.63
CA ASP A 41 3.30 -7.75 -12.30
C ASP A 41 3.77 -9.18 -11.94
N ARG A 42 4.63 -9.79 -12.77
CA ARG A 42 5.20 -11.12 -12.49
C ARG A 42 5.99 -11.15 -11.18
N ILE A 43 6.78 -10.12 -10.87
CA ILE A 43 7.53 -10.08 -9.60
C ILE A 43 6.55 -9.96 -8.42
N LYS A 44 5.49 -9.15 -8.54
CA LYS A 44 4.44 -9.04 -7.52
C LYS A 44 3.75 -10.39 -7.29
N GLU A 45 3.40 -11.11 -8.36
CA GLU A 45 2.82 -12.45 -8.27
C GLU A 45 3.71 -13.43 -7.48
N GLU A 46 5.03 -13.37 -7.65
CA GLU A 46 5.96 -14.21 -6.86
C GLU A 46 5.93 -13.85 -5.37
N PHE A 47 5.79 -12.57 -5.01
CA PHE A 47 5.61 -12.17 -3.61
C PHE A 47 4.25 -12.58 -3.04
N GLU A 48 3.18 -12.50 -3.85
CA GLU A 48 1.85 -12.96 -3.46
C GLU A 48 1.82 -14.47 -3.19
N GLN A 49 2.56 -15.27 -3.96
CA GLN A 49 2.77 -16.70 -3.68
C GLN A 49 3.48 -16.94 -2.34
N GLN A 50 4.28 -15.99 -1.87
CA GLN A 50 4.88 -15.96 -0.53
C GLN A 50 3.99 -15.25 0.50
N SER A 51 2.70 -15.08 0.20
CA SER A 51 1.71 -14.43 1.07
C SER A 51 1.96 -12.96 1.37
N LEU A 52 2.80 -12.27 0.61
CA LEU A 52 3.08 -10.84 0.75
C LEU A 52 2.30 -10.04 -0.30
N ILE A 53 1.37 -9.21 0.16
CA ILE A 53 0.46 -8.43 -0.70
C ILE A 53 0.76 -6.94 -0.55
N ILE A 54 0.88 -6.25 -1.68
CA ILE A 54 0.92 -4.79 -1.77
C ILE A 54 -0.51 -4.29 -1.94
N GLU A 55 -1.00 -3.45 -1.03
CA GLU A 55 -2.32 -2.81 -1.13
C GLU A 55 -2.15 -1.31 -1.37
N ASP A 56 -2.76 -0.80 -2.44
CA ASP A 56 -2.83 0.63 -2.73
C ASP A 56 -4.11 1.24 -2.10
N PRO A 57 -3.99 2.11 -1.09
CA PRO A 57 -5.13 2.76 -0.47
C PRO A 57 -5.64 3.98 -1.24
N LEU A 58 -5.07 4.35 -2.39
CA LEU A 58 -5.47 5.54 -3.15
C LEU A 58 -6.98 5.56 -3.43
N GLY A 59 -7.61 6.71 -3.19
CA GLY A 59 -9.05 6.91 -3.38
C GLY A 59 -9.95 6.23 -2.34
N GLN A 60 -9.40 5.46 -1.40
CA GLN A 60 -10.18 4.86 -0.33
C GLN A 60 -10.57 5.89 0.74
N PRO A 61 -11.74 5.73 1.39
CA PRO A 61 -12.10 6.55 2.53
C PRO A 61 -11.14 6.32 3.70
N PHE A 62 -10.81 7.41 4.40
CA PHE A 62 -10.00 7.39 5.61
C PHE A 62 -10.86 7.61 6.86
N LYS A 63 -10.56 6.84 7.89
CA LYS A 63 -11.07 7.03 9.26
C LYS A 63 -9.89 6.84 10.20
N GLU A 64 -9.83 7.61 11.28
CA GLU A 64 -8.75 7.52 12.28
C GLU A 64 -8.64 6.14 12.94
N THR A 65 -9.70 5.34 12.91
CA THR A 65 -9.71 3.96 13.40
C THR A 65 -8.96 2.98 12.49
N ARG A 66 -8.51 3.40 11.29
CA ARG A 66 -7.69 2.57 10.41
C ARG A 66 -6.30 2.38 11.01
N THR A 67 -5.97 1.14 11.33
CA THR A 67 -4.68 0.78 11.94
C THR A 67 -3.59 0.45 10.92
N ASP A 68 -3.97 0.32 9.66
CA ASP A 68 -3.09 -0.03 8.54
C ASP A 68 -2.45 1.19 7.87
N LEU A 69 -2.85 2.41 8.22
CA LEU A 69 -2.36 3.65 7.63
C LEU A 69 -1.73 4.59 8.67
N GLU A 70 -0.73 5.34 8.24
CA GLU A 70 -0.23 6.57 8.85
C GLU A 70 -0.57 7.71 7.90
N ALA A 71 -1.54 8.55 8.30
CA ALA A 71 -2.08 9.58 7.43
C ALA A 71 -1.63 10.98 7.87
N THR A 72 -1.25 11.80 6.89
CA THR A 72 -1.13 13.25 7.06
C THR A 72 -2.41 13.88 6.51
N ILE A 73 -3.18 14.55 7.38
CA ILE A 73 -4.36 15.31 6.97
C ILE A 73 -3.90 16.66 6.46
N VAL A 74 -4.33 17.04 5.26
CA VAL A 74 -4.11 18.38 4.70
C VAL A 74 -5.44 19.00 4.31
N GLY A 75 -5.51 20.33 4.30
CA GLY A 75 -6.76 21.07 4.12
C GLY A 75 -7.40 21.52 5.44
N ALA A 76 -8.61 22.07 5.35
CA ALA A 76 -9.35 22.56 6.51
C ALA A 76 -10.43 21.57 6.98
N GLY A 77 -10.97 20.76 6.07
CA GLY A 77 -11.97 19.75 6.39
C GLY A 77 -11.39 18.50 7.05
N THR A 78 -11.94 18.11 8.20
CA THR A 78 -11.60 16.86 8.91
C THR A 78 -12.62 15.74 8.70
N GLU A 79 -13.68 16.02 7.93
CA GLU A 79 -14.77 15.09 7.65
C GLU A 79 -14.68 14.55 6.21
N ASN A 80 -15.23 13.35 6.00
CA ASN A 80 -15.27 12.67 4.71
C ASN A 80 -13.88 12.57 4.04
N LEU A 81 -12.86 12.29 4.86
CA LEU A 81 -11.48 12.19 4.41
C LEU A 81 -11.31 11.03 3.41
N VAL A 82 -10.54 11.27 2.37
CA VAL A 82 -10.18 10.29 1.33
C VAL A 82 -8.67 10.35 1.12
N VAL A 83 -8.07 9.20 0.83
CA VAL A 83 -6.65 9.11 0.46
C VAL A 83 -6.45 9.73 -0.92
N THR A 84 -5.69 10.82 -0.99
CA THR A 84 -5.41 11.54 -2.23
C THR A 84 -3.99 11.31 -2.74
N GLU A 85 -3.07 10.94 -1.86
CA GLU A 85 -1.71 10.57 -2.22
C GLU A 85 -1.25 9.36 -1.39
N VAL A 86 -0.49 8.48 -2.02
CA VAL A 86 0.13 7.32 -1.37
C VAL A 86 1.63 7.43 -1.52
N ILE A 87 2.31 7.69 -0.39
CA ILE A 87 3.76 7.82 -0.29
C ILE A 87 4.39 6.42 -0.13
N LYS A 88 3.75 5.55 0.65
CA LYS A 88 4.11 4.13 0.75
C LYS A 88 2.85 3.27 0.79
N PRO A 89 2.85 2.10 0.13
CA PRO A 89 1.71 1.19 0.17
C PRO A 89 1.62 0.49 1.53
N VAL A 90 0.45 -0.10 1.79
CA VAL A 90 0.28 -1.07 2.88
C VAL A 90 0.87 -2.39 2.41
N ILE A 91 1.70 -3.03 3.23
CA ILE A 91 2.19 -4.38 2.96
C ILE A 91 1.60 -5.34 4.00
N ARG A 92 0.93 -6.39 3.51
CA ARG A 92 0.21 -7.36 4.33
C ARG A 92 0.80 -8.75 4.13
N LEU A 93 0.98 -9.46 5.24
CA LEU A 93 1.29 -10.90 5.24
C LEU A 93 0.00 -11.68 5.48
N VAL A 94 -0.36 -12.58 4.56
CA VAL A 94 -1.60 -13.37 4.61
C VAL A 94 -1.29 -14.84 4.91
N ASN A 95 -1.56 -15.27 6.14
CA ASN A 95 -1.33 -16.65 6.59
C ASN A 95 -2.69 -17.36 6.76
N GLY A 96 -3.21 -17.93 5.67
CA GLY A 96 -4.52 -18.59 5.68
C GLY A 96 -5.66 -17.59 6.01
N PRO A 97 -6.47 -17.81 7.07
CA PRO A 97 -7.57 -16.91 7.41
C PRO A 97 -7.12 -15.62 8.12
N VAL A 98 -5.86 -15.52 8.52
CA VAL A 98 -5.33 -14.37 9.28
C VAL A 98 -4.46 -13.52 8.37
N SER A 99 -4.66 -12.22 8.42
CA SER A 99 -3.77 -11.25 7.78
C SER A 99 -3.14 -10.31 8.79
N ARG A 100 -1.90 -9.91 8.55
CA ARG A 100 -1.13 -9.00 9.42
C ARG A 100 -0.50 -7.90 8.59
N VAL A 101 -0.71 -6.65 9.00
CA VAL A 101 0.02 -5.51 8.44
C VAL A 101 1.49 -5.61 8.87
N VAL A 102 2.39 -5.75 7.91
CA VAL A 102 3.85 -5.76 8.15
C VAL A 102 4.51 -4.43 7.79
N GLN A 103 3.82 -3.59 7.01
CA GLN A 103 4.15 -2.18 6.82
C GLN A 103 2.85 -1.37 6.72
N LYS A 104 2.71 -0.34 7.54
CA LYS A 104 1.61 0.63 7.39
C LYS A 104 1.83 1.47 6.14
N GLY A 105 0.75 1.76 5.43
CA GLY A 105 0.78 2.71 4.33
C GLY A 105 1.01 4.12 4.85
N ILE A 106 1.84 4.91 4.17
CA ILE A 106 2.03 6.32 4.48
C ILE A 106 1.28 7.11 3.43
N VAL A 107 0.31 7.91 3.85
CA VAL A 107 -0.64 8.54 2.92
C VAL A 107 -0.91 10.00 3.27
N VAL A 108 -1.35 10.76 2.28
CA VAL A 108 -1.98 12.07 2.46
C VAL A 108 -3.48 11.91 2.28
N VAL A 109 -4.24 12.52 3.17
CA VAL A 109 -5.70 12.50 3.13
C VAL A 109 -6.26 13.93 3.13
N GLN A 110 -7.35 14.11 2.40
CA GLN A 110 -8.06 15.39 2.26
C GLN A 110 -9.56 15.18 2.35
N SER A 111 -10.30 16.23 2.70
CA SER A 111 -11.75 16.17 2.63
C SER A 111 -12.21 16.01 1.18
N LYS A 112 -13.13 15.08 0.94
CA LYS A 112 -13.68 14.81 -0.40
C LYS A 112 -14.28 16.06 -1.07
N GLU A 113 -14.78 17.01 -0.28
CA GLU A 113 -15.34 18.27 -0.76
C GLU A 113 -14.27 19.20 -1.36
N GLU A 114 -13.05 19.17 -0.81
CA GLU A 114 -11.91 19.95 -1.30
C GLU A 114 -11.26 19.31 -2.53
N VAL A 115 -11.30 17.98 -2.65
CA VAL A 115 -10.78 17.24 -3.82
C VAL A 115 -11.60 17.51 -5.09
N SER A 116 -12.85 17.94 -4.94
CA SER A 116 -13.78 18.16 -6.06
C SER A 116 -13.74 19.59 -6.62
N GLN A 117 -12.88 20.45 -6.09
CA GLN A 117 -12.66 21.84 -6.55
C GLN A 117 -11.44 21.94 -7.45
#